data_AF-A0AAV6Z519-F1
#
_entry.id   AF-A0AAV6Z519-F1
#
_cell.length_a   1.000
_cell.length_b   1.000
_cell.length_c   1.000
_cell.angle_alpha   90.00
_cell.angle_beta   90.00
_cell.angle_gamma   90.00
#
_symmetry.space_group_name_H-M   'P 1'
#
loop_
_entity.id
_entity.type
_entity.pdbx_description
1 polymer ?
#
loop_
_entity_poly.entity_id
_entity_poly.type
_entity_poly.pdbx_seq_one_letter_code
_entity_poly.pdbx_strand_id
1 'polypeptide(L)'
;MPRPLALSNIAVRFLHTDYDHISCLSQTYRPQGKEPGEKPPTDTLISETGGGEWRLGAEQEEEPALESTTVLEEERKSEERKDCSSSRIVSAALGYNAALLCIRQLVSGGLQPFPYPQESLLSSGLGVSLQEKDMEGLRSPPVGVSLKVPASVIFFEDPHVARWDPETNNWRTDAILEPKYNAELRELTFRMDAFYTFTLMAETHLHMPYESWELTPRGDNEASLSISTAWTHLQIEIKDDQCRLAAVSEVDGDLSDVIGRWTTPLRLQAAMKKVGLNVFPAEDSGKYVSINKKNEAAEDAAYKEMALLCPSFSFAWSKWNQSCGYERIIMKVREGSGSDWSLYMQSPQRWQRLGLSESSDVFSEELYPGSAFHSTLYHMIRDHCSAEAPERLRRAHHLFLDCVYSLLSATRPLTHS
;
A
#
# COMPACT_ATOMS: atom_id res chain seq x y z
N MET A 1 -13.21 -20.93 35.27
CA MET A 1 -13.92 -21.04 33.97
C MET A 1 -14.61 -19.70 33.70
N PRO A 2 -14.46 -19.09 32.52
CA PRO A 2 -15.23 -17.90 32.16
C PRO A 2 -16.73 -18.22 32.18
N ARG A 3 -17.56 -17.29 32.70
CA ARG A 3 -19.02 -17.48 32.72
C ARG A 3 -19.59 -17.32 31.30
N PRO A 4 -20.46 -18.22 30.84
CA PRO A 4 -21.07 -18.09 29.52
C PRO A 4 -21.96 -16.83 29.48
N LEU A 5 -21.74 -15.99 28.46
CA LEU A 5 -22.48 -14.73 28.24
C LEU A 5 -23.94 -14.96 27.81
N ALA A 6 -24.26 -16.13 27.28
CA ALA A 6 -25.63 -16.58 27.10
C ALA A 6 -25.78 -18.08 27.34
N LEU A 7 -26.97 -18.45 27.77
CA LEU A 7 -27.40 -19.84 28.00
C LEU A 7 -28.01 -20.49 26.74
N SER A 8 -27.93 -19.81 25.59
CA SER A 8 -28.47 -20.28 24.30
C SER A 8 -27.57 -19.85 23.15
N ASN A 9 -27.80 -20.42 21.96
CA ASN A 9 -27.10 -20.02 20.73
C ASN A 9 -27.32 -18.52 20.45
N ILE A 10 -26.23 -17.78 20.30
CA ILE A 10 -26.20 -16.38 19.82
C ILE A 10 -25.78 -16.40 18.36
N ALA A 11 -26.45 -15.60 17.52
CA ALA A 11 -25.97 -15.31 16.18
C ALA A 11 -25.13 -14.03 16.20
N VAL A 12 -23.85 -14.14 15.82
CA VAL A 12 -22.94 -13.00 15.65
C VAL A 12 -22.88 -12.67 14.16
N ARG A 13 -23.16 -11.42 13.80
CA ARG A 13 -23.07 -10.95 12.41
C ARG A 13 -21.71 -10.31 12.19
N PHE A 14 -20.85 -10.98 11.43
CA PHE A 14 -19.57 -10.42 10.99
C PHE A 14 -19.82 -9.53 9.77
N LEU A 15 -19.29 -8.32 9.78
CA LEU A 15 -19.31 -7.40 8.66
C LEU A 15 -17.94 -7.45 7.99
N HIS A 16 -17.89 -7.92 6.75
CA HIS A 16 -16.73 -7.81 5.89
C HIS A 16 -16.84 -6.46 5.17
N THR A 17 -15.85 -5.58 5.36
CA THR A 17 -15.82 -4.27 4.68
C THR A 17 -14.55 -4.19 3.86
N ASP A 18 -14.65 -3.69 2.63
CA ASP A 18 -13.50 -3.52 1.72
C ASP A 18 -12.79 -2.16 1.92
N TYR A 19 -13.09 -1.43 3.01
CA TYR A 19 -12.48 -0.13 3.29
C TYR A 19 -11.10 -0.29 3.91
N ASP A 20 -10.12 0.28 3.23
CA ASP A 20 -8.67 0.05 3.33
C ASP A 20 -7.90 1.22 3.98
N HIS A 21 -8.60 2.15 4.62
CA HIS A 21 -7.98 3.26 5.35
C HIS A 21 -8.85 3.79 6.51
N ILE A 22 -8.19 4.24 7.57
CA ILE A 22 -8.78 5.20 8.52
C ILE A 22 -8.96 6.50 7.73
N SER A 23 -10.17 7.07 7.74
CA SER A 23 -10.44 8.35 7.08
C SER A 23 -9.33 9.35 7.37
N CYS A 24 -8.84 10.05 6.34
CA CYS A 24 -7.88 11.15 6.49
C CYS A 24 -8.44 12.33 7.32
N LEU A 25 -9.73 12.28 7.68
CA LEU A 25 -10.40 13.20 8.59
C LEU A 25 -10.33 12.75 10.06
N SER A 26 -9.79 11.57 10.33
CA SER A 26 -9.61 11.05 11.68
C SER A 26 -8.48 11.80 12.40
N GLN A 27 -8.83 12.55 13.44
CA GLN A 27 -7.89 13.32 14.24
C GLN A 27 -6.99 12.46 15.16
N THR A 28 -7.21 11.13 15.19
CA THR A 28 -6.51 10.21 16.10
C THR A 28 -5.30 9.50 15.48
N TYR A 29 -5.11 9.56 14.16
CA TYR A 29 -3.93 8.98 13.50
C TYR A 29 -2.97 10.09 13.07
N ARG A 30 -1.80 10.17 13.72
CA ARG A 30 -0.65 10.95 13.24
C ARG A 30 0.41 9.96 12.77
N PRO A 31 0.86 10.02 11.51
CA PRO A 31 1.93 9.16 11.03
C PRO A 31 3.20 9.45 11.86
N GLN A 32 3.75 8.42 12.50
CA GLN A 32 5.09 8.49 13.06
C GLN A 32 6.06 8.18 11.92
N GLY A 33 6.83 9.18 11.49
CA GLY A 33 7.92 8.95 10.53
C GLY A 33 8.95 8.02 11.16
N LYS A 34 9.41 7.01 10.41
CA LYS A 34 10.62 6.27 10.78
C LYS A 34 11.80 7.25 10.72
N GLU A 35 12.38 7.57 11.86
CA GLU A 35 13.66 8.29 11.89
C GLU A 35 14.75 7.40 11.28
N PRO A 36 15.71 7.98 10.51
CA PRO A 36 16.84 7.23 10.02
C PRO A 36 17.70 6.76 11.20
N GLY A 37 17.90 5.44 11.34
CA GLY A 37 18.73 4.87 12.38
C GLY A 37 20.17 5.41 12.35
N GLU A 38 20.66 5.84 13.52
CA GLU A 38 22.03 6.29 13.75
C GLU A 38 23.04 5.21 13.32
N LYS A 39 24.06 5.63 12.56
CA LYS A 39 25.23 4.79 12.26
C LYS A 39 26.14 4.69 13.49
N PRO A 40 26.75 3.52 13.77
CA PRO A 40 27.68 3.38 14.88
C PRO A 40 28.99 4.17 14.62
N PRO A 41 29.70 4.60 15.68
CA PRO A 41 30.86 5.47 15.55
C PRO A 41 32.03 4.71 14.93
N THR A 42 32.64 5.30 13.89
CA THR A 42 33.91 4.80 13.34
C THR A 42 35.05 5.57 14.00
N ASP A 43 35.87 4.85 14.77
CA ASP A 43 37.14 5.33 15.31
C ASP A 43 38.00 5.89 14.18
N THR A 44 38.27 7.20 14.23
CA THR A 44 39.20 7.86 13.32
C THR A 44 40.46 8.21 14.09
N LEU A 45 41.54 7.48 13.78
CA LEU A 45 42.89 7.77 14.23
C LEU A 45 43.32 9.15 13.73
N ILE A 46 43.87 9.92 14.67
CA ILE A 46 44.47 11.24 14.47
C ILE A 46 45.71 11.12 13.58
N SER A 47 45.79 11.94 12.54
CA SER A 47 47.07 12.45 12.04
C SER A 47 46.93 13.94 11.71
N GLU A 48 47.58 14.76 12.52
CA GLU A 48 47.77 16.18 12.33
C GLU A 48 48.60 16.47 11.07
N THR A 49 48.25 17.52 10.32
CA THR A 49 49.19 18.61 9.97
C THR A 49 48.48 19.72 9.18
N GLY A 50 48.63 20.96 9.64
CA GLY A 50 48.94 22.09 8.76
C GLY A 50 47.82 23.06 8.37
N GLY A 51 47.46 23.96 9.29
CA GLY A 51 47.46 25.42 9.09
C GLY A 51 46.60 26.07 8.00
N GLY A 52 45.62 26.87 8.42
CA GLY A 52 44.95 27.86 7.56
C GLY A 52 43.77 28.57 8.24
N GLU A 53 44.05 29.62 8.99
CA GLU A 53 43.06 30.59 9.53
C GLU A 53 42.24 31.24 8.41
N TRP A 54 40.90 31.29 8.56
CA TRP A 54 40.08 32.42 8.10
C TRP A 54 38.89 32.66 9.06
N ARG A 55 38.74 33.93 9.45
CA ARG A 55 37.81 34.47 10.45
C ARG A 55 36.35 34.49 10.00
N LEU A 56 35.48 34.30 11.00
CA LEU A 56 34.04 34.58 11.01
C LEU A 56 33.74 36.07 10.71
N GLY A 57 32.77 36.31 9.83
CA GLY A 57 32.03 37.56 9.72
C GLY A 57 30.54 37.26 9.96
N ALA A 58 30.00 37.86 11.01
CA ALA A 58 28.58 37.80 11.36
C ALA A 58 27.89 39.04 10.80
N GLU A 59 26.81 38.88 10.05
CA GLU A 59 25.80 39.92 9.84
C GLU A 59 24.41 39.29 9.98
N GLN A 60 23.64 39.86 10.91
CA GLN A 60 22.22 39.66 11.13
C GLN A 60 21.45 40.46 10.09
N GLU A 61 20.40 39.91 9.48
CA GLU A 61 19.31 40.72 8.94
C GLU A 61 17.94 40.09 9.29
N GLU A 62 17.04 41.00 9.64
CA GLU A 62 15.79 40.86 10.39
C GLU A 62 14.62 40.32 9.55
N GLU A 63 13.69 39.64 10.21
CA GLU A 63 12.32 39.47 9.70
C GLU A 63 11.51 40.75 9.84
N PRO A 64 10.57 41.03 8.91
CA PRO A 64 9.40 41.81 9.22
C PRO A 64 8.13 40.93 9.22
N ALA A 65 7.44 40.95 10.35
CA ALA A 65 6.03 40.64 10.44
C ALA A 65 5.21 41.83 9.91
N LEU A 66 4.08 41.58 9.19
CA LEU A 66 2.79 42.19 9.51
C LEU A 66 1.61 41.65 8.67
N GLU A 67 0.57 41.29 9.41
CA GLU A 67 -0.85 41.64 9.25
C GLU A 67 -1.81 40.93 8.27
N SER A 68 -2.87 40.43 8.90
CA SER A 68 -4.13 39.95 8.35
C SER A 68 -4.94 41.07 7.70
N THR A 69 -5.60 40.79 6.58
CA THR A 69 -6.71 41.61 6.10
C THR A 69 -7.87 40.71 5.68
N THR A 70 -9.00 40.89 6.35
CA THR A 70 -10.32 40.38 6.01
C THR A 70 -10.92 41.22 4.88
N VAL A 71 -11.44 40.60 3.82
CA VAL A 71 -12.32 41.29 2.86
C VAL A 71 -13.50 40.38 2.49
N LEU A 72 -14.66 41.04 2.48
CA LEU A 72 -16.04 40.56 2.41
C LEU A 72 -16.47 40.12 0.99
N GLU A 73 -17.56 39.35 0.99
CA GLU A 73 -18.35 38.90 -0.16
C GLU A 73 -18.87 40.05 -1.04
N GLU A 74 -18.84 39.87 -2.36
CA GLU A 74 -19.74 40.57 -3.30
C GLU A 74 -20.41 39.57 -4.25
N GLU A 75 -21.73 39.51 -4.20
CA GLU A 75 -22.59 38.86 -5.19
C GLU A 75 -22.58 39.64 -6.53
N ARG A 76 -22.47 38.93 -7.66
CA ARG A 76 -23.09 39.35 -8.93
C ARG A 76 -23.70 38.15 -9.67
N LYS A 77 -24.97 38.33 -10.07
CA LYS A 77 -25.81 37.43 -10.87
C LYS A 77 -25.69 37.69 -12.38
N SER A 78 -26.19 36.70 -13.14
CA SER A 78 -26.55 36.63 -14.59
C SER A 78 -25.44 36.09 -15.53
N GLU A 79 -25.68 35.23 -16.52
CA GLU A 79 -26.88 34.54 -17.04
C GLU A 79 -26.42 33.34 -17.92
N GLU A 80 -27.32 32.36 -18.09
CA GLU A 80 -27.10 31.03 -18.67
C GLU A 80 -26.79 30.98 -20.18
N ARG A 81 -25.98 30.00 -20.60
CA ARG A 81 -26.32 29.05 -21.69
C ARG A 81 -25.39 27.81 -21.72
N LYS A 82 -26.00 26.70 -21.26
CA LYS A 82 -25.85 25.28 -21.64
C LYS A 82 -24.54 24.79 -22.27
N ASP A 83 -23.85 23.90 -21.57
CA ASP A 83 -23.65 22.54 -22.09
C ASP A 83 -23.37 21.47 -21.01
N CYS A 84 -23.91 20.28 -21.30
CA CYS A 84 -23.66 18.92 -20.82
C CYS A 84 -23.38 18.63 -19.32
N SER A 85 -24.34 17.91 -18.72
CA SER A 85 -24.40 17.28 -17.41
C SER A 85 -23.06 16.91 -16.75
N SER A 86 -22.63 17.73 -15.79
CA SER A 86 -21.82 17.28 -14.66
C SER A 86 -22.74 16.56 -13.68
N SER A 87 -22.62 15.24 -13.63
CA SER A 87 -23.22 14.44 -12.56
C SER A 87 -22.64 14.92 -11.24
N ARG A 88 -23.45 15.69 -10.50
CA ARG A 88 -23.35 15.81 -9.06
C ARG A 88 -23.10 14.41 -8.52
N ILE A 89 -21.97 14.19 -7.86
CA ILE A 89 -21.80 12.99 -7.03
C ILE A 89 -22.81 13.16 -5.89
N VAL A 90 -24.01 12.63 -6.14
CA VAL A 90 -24.95 12.28 -5.11
C VAL A 90 -24.20 11.27 -4.27
N SER A 91 -23.82 11.66 -3.05
CA SER A 91 -23.46 10.69 -2.03
C SER A 91 -24.72 9.87 -1.77
N ALA A 92 -24.90 8.80 -2.54
CA ALA A 92 -25.85 7.77 -2.23
C ALA A 92 -25.30 7.04 -1.01
N ALA A 93 -25.51 7.65 0.17
CA ALA A 93 -25.57 6.94 1.42
C ALA A 93 -26.73 5.94 1.30
N LEU A 94 -26.48 4.81 0.65
CA LEU A 94 -27.29 3.62 0.86
C LEU A 94 -26.92 3.13 2.26
N GLY A 95 -27.68 3.68 3.21
CA GLY A 95 -27.53 3.47 4.63
C GLY A 95 -27.53 1.99 4.99
N TYR A 96 -26.36 1.52 5.40
CA TYR A 96 -26.29 0.56 6.49
C TYR A 96 -25.72 1.31 7.68
N ASN A 97 -26.61 1.71 8.59
CA ASN A 97 -26.24 2.20 9.91
C ASN A 97 -25.38 1.12 10.59
N ALA A 98 -24.07 1.35 10.69
CA ALA A 98 -23.20 0.56 11.58
C ALA A 98 -23.72 0.60 13.04
N ALA A 99 -24.58 1.58 13.37
CA ALA A 99 -25.32 1.71 14.62
C ALA A 99 -26.43 0.65 14.88
N LEU A 100 -26.62 -0.38 14.04
CA LEU A 100 -27.67 -1.39 14.22
C LEU A 100 -27.18 -2.81 14.55
N LEU A 101 -25.89 -3.00 14.87
CA LEU A 101 -25.35 -4.30 15.27
C LEU A 101 -25.62 -4.59 16.74
N CYS A 102 -26.77 -5.19 17.03
CA CYS A 102 -27.11 -5.73 18.34
C CYS A 102 -26.76 -7.23 18.41
N ILE A 103 -26.31 -7.71 19.56
CA ILE A 103 -26.26 -9.16 19.84
C ILE A 103 -27.68 -9.71 19.60
N ARG A 104 -27.82 -10.88 18.95
CA ARG A 104 -29.12 -11.53 18.77
C ARG A 104 -29.12 -12.93 19.35
N GLN A 105 -30.13 -13.22 20.16
CA GLN A 105 -30.36 -14.53 20.76
C GLN A 105 -31.36 -15.32 19.90
N LEU A 106 -31.08 -16.61 19.68
CA LEU A 106 -32.03 -17.52 19.05
C LEU A 106 -33.03 -18.02 20.11
N VAL A 107 -34.29 -17.63 19.99
CA VAL A 107 -35.42 -18.10 20.82
C VAL A 107 -36.40 -18.90 19.95
N SER A 108 -37.36 -19.60 20.57
CA SER A 108 -38.34 -20.46 19.87
C SER A 108 -39.16 -19.75 18.78
N GLY A 109 -39.18 -18.41 18.77
CA GLY A 109 -39.80 -17.56 17.75
C GLY A 109 -38.83 -16.88 16.76
N GLY A 110 -37.54 -17.24 16.72
CA GLY A 110 -36.54 -16.68 15.81
C GLY A 110 -35.43 -15.85 16.48
N LEU A 111 -34.69 -15.06 15.68
CA LEU A 111 -33.57 -14.22 16.16
C LEU A 111 -34.08 -12.90 16.77
N GLN A 112 -33.99 -12.76 18.09
CA GLN A 112 -34.40 -11.56 18.82
C GLN A 112 -33.17 -10.76 19.30
N PRO A 113 -33.24 -9.41 19.38
CA PRO A 113 -32.19 -8.61 20.01
C PRO A 113 -31.93 -9.05 21.46
N PHE A 114 -30.67 -9.21 21.80
CA PHE A 114 -30.19 -9.51 23.14
C PHE A 114 -29.63 -8.21 23.75
N PRO A 115 -30.21 -7.72 24.86
CA PRO A 115 -29.73 -6.50 25.50
C PRO A 115 -28.38 -6.77 26.18
N TYR A 116 -27.32 -6.17 25.64
CA TYR A 116 -25.98 -6.15 26.21
C TYR A 116 -25.44 -4.72 26.20
N PRO A 117 -24.88 -4.18 27.31
CA PRO A 117 -24.73 -4.80 28.63
C PRO A 117 -26.08 -5.10 29.29
N GLN A 118 -26.11 -5.92 30.35
CA GLN A 118 -27.34 -6.20 31.11
C GLN A 118 -27.82 -4.97 31.91
N GLU A 119 -28.20 -3.88 31.23
CA GLU A 119 -28.77 -2.69 31.90
C GLU A 119 -30.16 -2.97 32.50
N SER A 120 -30.79 -4.11 32.14
CA SER A 120 -32.14 -4.48 32.57
C SER A 120 -32.28 -5.02 34.00
N LEU A 121 -31.21 -5.10 34.80
CA LEU A 121 -31.34 -5.43 36.24
C LEU A 121 -31.29 -4.21 37.16
N LEU A 122 -31.00 -3.01 36.64
CA LEU A 122 -30.87 -1.81 37.47
C LEU A 122 -32.08 -0.88 37.45
N SER A 123 -33.02 -1.00 36.50
CA SER A 123 -34.08 0.02 36.33
C SER A 123 -35.52 -0.44 36.62
N SER A 124 -35.81 -1.73 36.83
CA SER A 124 -37.19 -2.14 37.14
C SER A 124 -37.27 -3.24 38.18
N GLY A 125 -37.42 -2.86 39.43
CA GLY A 125 -37.82 -3.79 40.49
C GLY A 125 -38.06 -3.14 41.85
N LEU A 126 -37.17 -2.27 42.30
CA LEU A 126 -37.25 -1.66 43.63
C LEU A 126 -36.68 -0.24 43.56
N GLY A 127 -37.53 0.78 43.71
CA GLY A 127 -37.16 2.19 43.63
C GLY A 127 -36.14 2.62 44.69
N VAL A 128 -34.86 2.35 44.45
CA VAL A 128 -33.73 2.79 45.27
C VAL A 128 -32.74 3.49 44.35
N SER A 129 -32.52 4.80 44.55
CA SER A 129 -31.46 5.51 43.86
C SER A 129 -30.11 5.07 44.42
N LEU A 130 -29.33 4.30 43.66
CA LEU A 130 -27.96 3.94 44.03
C LEU A 130 -27.04 5.15 43.76
N GLN A 131 -26.18 5.46 44.73
CA GLN A 131 -25.18 6.52 44.61
C GLN A 131 -24.05 6.08 43.66
N GLU A 132 -23.37 7.02 43.01
CA GLU A 132 -22.30 6.78 42.02
C GLU A 132 -21.18 5.84 42.52
N LYS A 133 -20.95 5.75 43.84
CA LYS A 133 -19.99 4.81 44.45
C LYS A 133 -20.39 3.32 44.36
N ASP A 134 -21.67 3.01 44.21
CA ASP A 134 -22.16 1.63 44.07
C ASP A 134 -22.16 1.16 42.60
N MET A 135 -21.97 2.07 41.63
CA MET A 135 -21.88 1.78 40.19
C MET A 135 -20.51 1.22 39.76
N GLU A 136 -19.46 1.42 40.56
CA GLU A 136 -18.12 0.87 40.30
C GLU A 136 -18.07 -0.66 40.45
N GLY A 137 -18.99 -1.24 41.25
CA GLY A 137 -19.17 -2.70 41.38
C GLY A 137 -20.04 -3.35 40.28
N LEU A 138 -20.59 -2.56 39.36
CA LEU A 138 -21.54 -2.99 38.32
C LEU A 138 -20.95 -3.06 36.90
N ARG A 139 -19.65 -2.79 36.74
CA ARG A 139 -18.98 -3.01 35.45
C ARG A 139 -19.11 -4.49 35.09
N SER A 140 -19.79 -4.75 33.99
CA SER A 140 -19.86 -6.10 33.42
C SER A 140 -18.43 -6.62 33.23
N PRO A 141 -18.15 -7.89 33.58
CA PRO A 141 -16.81 -8.44 33.40
C PRO A 141 -16.42 -8.36 31.91
N PRO A 142 -15.13 -8.14 31.60
CA PRO A 142 -14.68 -8.04 30.22
C PRO A 142 -15.12 -9.26 29.40
N VAL A 143 -15.59 -9.01 28.18
CA VAL A 143 -15.98 -10.04 27.22
C VAL A 143 -14.72 -10.59 26.59
N GLY A 144 -14.48 -11.90 26.77
CA GLY A 144 -13.46 -12.61 26.01
C GLY A 144 -13.97 -12.98 24.62
N VAL A 145 -13.18 -12.68 23.59
CA VAL A 145 -13.43 -13.09 22.21
C VAL A 145 -12.30 -14.03 21.79
N SER A 146 -12.68 -15.19 21.23
CA SER A 146 -11.79 -16.06 20.47
C SER A 146 -12.41 -16.29 19.10
N LEU A 147 -11.61 -16.14 18.04
CA LEU A 147 -12.01 -16.40 16.67
C LEU A 147 -10.89 -17.06 15.88
N LYS A 148 -11.28 -17.90 14.93
CA LYS A 148 -10.35 -18.51 13.97
C LYS A 148 -10.34 -17.69 12.68
N VAL A 149 -9.16 -17.24 12.27
CA VAL A 149 -8.96 -16.47 11.03
C VAL A 149 -9.17 -17.39 9.82
N PRO A 150 -9.96 -16.99 8.81
CA PRO A 150 -10.20 -17.79 7.61
C PRO A 150 -8.92 -18.14 6.87
N ALA A 151 -8.85 -19.35 6.31
CA ALA A 151 -7.64 -19.89 5.69
C ALA A 151 -7.06 -19.03 4.54
N SER A 152 -7.96 -18.31 3.87
CA SER A 152 -7.68 -17.48 2.69
C SER A 152 -7.13 -16.08 3.00
N VAL A 153 -7.08 -15.66 4.27
CA VAL A 153 -6.60 -14.32 4.66
C VAL A 153 -5.25 -14.43 5.34
N ILE A 154 -4.24 -13.73 4.82
CA ILE A 154 -2.87 -13.77 5.32
C ILE A 154 -2.58 -12.51 6.11
N PHE A 155 -1.91 -12.70 7.24
CA PHE A 155 -1.36 -11.63 8.06
C PHE A 155 0.13 -11.90 8.20
N PHE A 156 0.94 -11.00 7.66
CA PHE A 156 2.41 -11.05 7.74
C PHE A 156 2.92 -10.48 9.08
N GLU A 157 2.14 -9.58 9.68
CA GLU A 157 2.29 -9.11 11.05
C GLU A 157 1.04 -9.46 11.87
N ASP A 158 1.15 -9.42 13.20
CA ASP A 158 0.01 -9.67 14.06
C ASP A 158 -1.15 -8.70 13.74
N PRO A 159 -2.37 -9.21 13.47
CA PRO A 159 -3.49 -8.38 13.10
C PRO A 159 -3.89 -7.46 14.26
N HIS A 160 -4.10 -6.19 13.94
CA HIS A 160 -4.63 -5.23 14.90
C HIS A 160 -6.14 -5.39 15.02
N VAL A 161 -6.64 -5.37 16.24
CA VAL A 161 -8.09 -5.39 16.49
C VAL A 161 -8.58 -3.98 16.74
N ALA A 162 -9.59 -3.57 16.00
CA ALA A 162 -10.24 -2.29 16.19
C ALA A 162 -11.74 -2.47 16.38
N ARG A 163 -12.32 -1.74 17.33
CA ARG A 163 -13.77 -1.61 17.54
C ARG A 163 -14.32 -0.42 16.77
N TRP A 164 -15.57 -0.54 16.32
CA TRP A 164 -16.31 0.58 15.75
C TRP A 164 -16.82 1.49 16.87
N ASP A 165 -16.56 2.79 16.77
CA ASP A 165 -17.17 3.81 17.62
C ASP A 165 -18.31 4.50 16.87
N PRO A 166 -19.58 4.26 17.25
CA PRO A 166 -20.73 4.87 16.58
C PRO A 166 -20.86 6.38 16.84
N GLU A 167 -20.26 6.92 17.92
CA GLU A 167 -20.34 8.35 18.21
C GLU A 167 -19.48 9.16 17.26
N THR A 168 -18.25 8.68 17.01
CA THR A 168 -17.31 9.35 16.10
C THR A 168 -17.28 8.78 14.69
N ASN A 169 -18.01 7.69 14.42
CA ASN A 169 -18.01 6.96 13.15
C ASN A 169 -16.58 6.58 12.70
N ASN A 170 -15.75 6.11 13.63
CA ASN A 170 -14.38 5.73 13.38
C ASN A 170 -14.04 4.38 14.01
N TRP A 171 -13.06 3.68 13.43
CA TRP A 171 -12.43 2.55 14.07
C TRP A 171 -11.46 3.02 15.15
N ARG A 172 -11.49 2.36 16.31
CA ARG A 172 -10.60 2.64 17.44
C ARG A 172 -10.00 1.36 18.00
N THR A 173 -8.77 1.44 18.48
CA THR A 173 -8.06 0.33 19.14
C THR A 173 -8.16 0.38 20.67
N ASP A 174 -8.90 1.36 21.21
CA ASP A 174 -9.18 1.46 22.64
C ASP A 174 -10.18 0.38 23.08
N ALA A 175 -10.22 0.13 24.39
CA ALA A 175 -11.06 -0.91 25.00
C ALA A 175 -10.78 -2.35 24.51
N ILE A 176 -9.74 -2.58 23.71
CA ILE A 176 -9.19 -3.90 23.40
C ILE A 176 -8.07 -4.21 24.38
N LEU A 177 -8.19 -5.34 25.08
CA LEU A 177 -7.26 -5.78 26.11
C LEU A 177 -6.62 -7.10 25.70
N GLU A 178 -5.29 -7.17 25.83
CA GLU A 178 -4.50 -8.39 25.63
C GLU A 178 -4.76 -9.13 24.30
N PRO A 179 -4.70 -8.45 23.13
CA PRO A 179 -4.76 -9.16 21.86
C PRO A 179 -3.58 -10.14 21.75
N LYS A 180 -3.89 -11.38 21.41
CA LYS A 180 -2.93 -12.47 21.21
C LYS A 180 -3.32 -13.26 19.98
N TYR A 181 -2.45 -13.23 18.98
CA TYR A 181 -2.60 -14.02 17.77
C TYR A 181 -1.68 -15.24 17.83
N ASN A 182 -2.24 -16.43 17.58
CA ASN A 182 -1.47 -17.64 17.37
C ASN A 182 -1.50 -17.96 15.87
N ALA A 183 -0.39 -17.75 15.18
CA ALA A 183 -0.26 -17.99 13.75
C ALA A 183 -0.48 -19.46 13.37
N GLU A 184 0.09 -20.42 14.13
CA GLU A 184 0.00 -21.86 13.84
C GLU A 184 -1.45 -22.37 13.89
N LEU A 185 -2.21 -21.93 14.89
CA LEU A 185 -3.62 -22.30 15.05
C LEU A 185 -4.58 -21.38 14.27
N ARG A 186 -4.05 -20.25 13.79
CA ARG A 186 -4.79 -19.13 13.20
C ARG A 186 -5.91 -18.65 14.11
N GLU A 187 -5.63 -18.61 15.41
CA GLU A 187 -6.58 -18.25 16.45
C GLU A 187 -6.19 -16.91 17.06
N LEU A 188 -7.12 -15.97 17.07
CA LEU A 188 -6.97 -14.67 17.70
C LEU A 188 -7.83 -14.62 18.96
N THR A 189 -7.21 -14.26 20.07
CA THR A 189 -7.89 -14.09 21.36
C THR A 189 -7.65 -12.69 21.90
N PHE A 190 -8.70 -12.05 22.42
CA PHE A 190 -8.61 -10.74 23.04
C PHE A 190 -9.79 -10.53 23.99
N ARG A 191 -9.72 -9.48 24.82
CA ARG A 191 -10.83 -9.08 25.71
C ARG A 191 -11.28 -7.68 25.36
N MET A 192 -12.56 -7.38 25.59
CA MET A 192 -13.14 -6.06 25.45
C MET A 192 -13.94 -5.70 26.71
N ASP A 193 -14.01 -4.42 27.08
CA ASP A 193 -14.72 -3.98 28.29
C ASP A 193 -16.26 -4.08 28.16
N ALA A 194 -16.76 -3.94 26.94
CA ALA A 194 -18.12 -4.22 26.51
C ALA A 194 -18.12 -4.83 25.11
N PHE A 195 -19.26 -5.35 24.65
CA PHE A 195 -19.38 -5.95 23.32
C PHE A 195 -19.52 -4.85 22.27
N TYR A 196 -18.59 -4.80 21.33
CA TYR A 196 -18.61 -3.88 20.20
C TYR A 196 -18.57 -4.64 18.87
N THR A 197 -18.92 -3.94 17.80
CA THR A 197 -18.51 -4.36 16.46
C THR A 197 -17.00 -4.18 16.35
N PHE A 198 -16.29 -5.17 15.84
CA PHE A 198 -14.84 -5.10 15.67
C PHE A 198 -14.42 -5.63 14.31
N THR A 199 -13.21 -5.28 13.90
CA THR A 199 -12.55 -5.75 12.68
C THR A 199 -11.09 -6.08 12.97
N LEU A 200 -10.49 -6.86 12.07
CA LEU A 200 -9.05 -7.08 12.01
C LEU A 200 -8.45 -6.13 10.97
N MET A 201 -7.28 -5.58 11.27
CA MET A 201 -6.58 -4.63 10.41
C MET A 201 -5.15 -5.12 10.19
N ALA A 202 -4.65 -4.90 8.98
CA ALA A 202 -3.27 -5.11 8.58
C ALA A 202 -2.69 -3.81 8.02
N GLU A 203 -1.37 -3.66 8.05
CA GLU A 203 -0.73 -2.50 7.45
C GLU A 203 -0.81 -2.55 5.92
N THR A 204 -1.49 -1.57 5.31
CA THR A 204 -1.70 -1.50 3.85
C THR A 204 -0.39 -1.43 3.07
N HIS A 205 0.66 -0.86 3.66
CA HIS A 205 1.93 -0.57 3.00
C HIS A 205 3.05 -1.55 3.30
N LEU A 206 2.73 -2.68 3.92
CA LEU A 206 3.72 -3.61 4.46
C LEU A 206 4.71 -4.16 3.41
N HIS A 207 4.24 -4.33 2.18
CA HIS A 207 5.05 -4.83 1.06
C HIS A 207 5.81 -3.73 0.31
N MET A 208 5.82 -2.50 0.82
CA MET A 208 6.50 -1.37 0.22
C MET A 208 7.49 -0.76 1.23
N PRO A 209 8.71 -0.36 0.80
CA PRO A 209 9.20 -0.42 -0.59
C PRO A 209 9.58 -1.85 -1.01
N TYR A 210 9.62 -2.10 -2.31
CA TYR A 210 10.12 -3.34 -2.90
C TYR A 210 11.64 -3.40 -2.75
N GLU A 211 12.16 -4.58 -2.43
CA GLU A 211 13.61 -4.80 -2.38
C GLU A 211 14.19 -5.00 -3.78
N SER A 212 13.42 -5.65 -4.65
CA SER A 212 13.76 -5.83 -6.05
C SER A 212 12.54 -6.18 -6.89
N TRP A 213 12.63 -5.92 -8.18
CA TRP A 213 11.64 -6.36 -9.16
C TRP A 213 12.34 -6.70 -10.48
N GLU A 214 11.73 -7.61 -11.24
CA GLU A 214 12.21 -8.03 -12.56
C GLU A 214 11.02 -8.36 -13.47
N LEU A 215 10.97 -7.73 -14.64
CA LEU A 215 10.06 -8.05 -15.73
C LEU A 215 10.85 -8.80 -16.81
N THR A 216 10.44 -10.02 -17.14
CA THR A 216 11.13 -10.89 -18.11
C THR A 216 10.20 -11.39 -19.20
N PRO A 217 10.59 -11.34 -20.49
CA PRO A 217 9.84 -12.00 -21.56
C PRO A 217 9.97 -13.52 -21.42
N ARG A 218 8.87 -14.22 -21.72
CA ARG A 218 8.79 -15.69 -21.84
C ARG A 218 8.44 -16.13 -23.25
N GLY A 219 7.77 -15.26 -24.02
CA GLY A 219 7.40 -15.47 -25.41
C GLY A 219 6.93 -14.17 -26.05
N ASP A 220 6.36 -14.23 -27.26
CA ASP A 220 5.98 -13.03 -28.01
C ASP A 220 4.89 -12.19 -27.31
N ASN A 221 3.94 -12.85 -26.62
CA ASN A 221 2.88 -12.23 -25.82
C ASN A 221 2.85 -12.81 -24.40
N GLU A 222 4.00 -13.24 -23.90
CA GLU A 222 4.12 -13.85 -22.58
C GLU A 222 5.27 -13.21 -21.81
N ALA A 223 5.03 -12.84 -20.56
CA ALA A 223 6.04 -12.28 -19.67
C ALA A 223 5.81 -12.70 -18.22
N SER A 224 6.82 -12.51 -17.38
CA SER A 224 6.71 -12.67 -15.93
C SER A 224 7.26 -11.45 -15.20
N LEU A 225 6.45 -10.90 -14.29
CA LEU A 225 6.84 -9.85 -13.36
C LEU A 225 7.05 -10.48 -11.98
N SER A 226 8.29 -10.46 -11.51
CA SER A 226 8.68 -10.88 -10.17
C SER A 226 8.87 -9.64 -9.29
N ILE A 227 8.30 -9.66 -8.09
CA ILE A 227 8.45 -8.60 -7.08
C ILE A 227 8.89 -9.26 -5.77
N SER A 228 10.00 -8.77 -5.22
CA SER A 228 10.51 -9.18 -3.92
C SER A 228 10.33 -8.03 -2.94
N THR A 229 9.78 -8.35 -1.78
CA THR A 229 9.62 -7.41 -0.65
C THR A 229 10.23 -8.05 0.58
N ALA A 230 10.41 -7.29 1.66
CA ALA A 230 10.97 -7.80 2.91
C ALA A 230 10.19 -8.97 3.57
N TRP A 231 8.99 -9.27 3.07
CA TRP A 231 8.06 -10.25 3.65
C TRP A 231 7.74 -11.42 2.73
N THR A 232 7.88 -11.24 1.42
CA THR A 232 7.49 -12.25 0.44
C THR A 232 8.07 -11.96 -0.94
N HIS A 233 8.24 -13.02 -1.72
CA HIS A 233 8.52 -12.96 -3.14
C HIS A 233 7.31 -13.46 -3.92
N LEU A 234 6.84 -12.69 -4.89
CA LEU A 234 5.73 -13.06 -5.75
C LEU A 234 6.11 -13.01 -7.22
N GLN A 235 5.45 -13.85 -8.01
CA GLN A 235 5.58 -13.91 -9.46
C GLN A 235 4.21 -13.80 -10.12
N ILE A 236 4.04 -12.78 -10.95
CA ILE A 236 2.85 -12.57 -11.78
C ILE A 236 3.22 -12.95 -13.21
N GLU A 237 2.49 -13.90 -13.78
CA GLU A 237 2.63 -14.26 -15.20
C GLU A 237 1.60 -13.49 -16.03
N ILE A 238 2.02 -13.09 -17.22
CA ILE A 238 1.26 -12.31 -18.18
C ILE A 238 1.19 -13.14 -19.47
N LYS A 239 0.00 -13.27 -20.03
CA LYS A 239 -0.25 -13.94 -21.30
C LYS A 239 -1.40 -13.26 -22.01
N ASP A 240 -1.13 -12.77 -23.23
CA ASP A 240 -2.10 -12.03 -24.03
C ASP A 240 -2.72 -10.88 -23.22
N ASP A 241 -4.04 -10.82 -23.06
CA ASP A 241 -4.77 -9.78 -22.32
C ASP A 241 -4.96 -10.09 -20.82
N GLN A 242 -4.32 -11.15 -20.32
CA GLN A 242 -4.55 -11.68 -18.97
C GLN A 242 -3.27 -11.83 -18.16
N CYS A 243 -3.45 -11.89 -16.85
CA CYS A 243 -2.40 -12.19 -15.90
C CYS A 243 -2.89 -13.12 -14.78
N ARG A 244 -1.93 -13.74 -14.09
CA ARG A 244 -2.19 -14.58 -12.92
C ARG A 244 -1.08 -14.47 -11.91
N LEU A 245 -1.41 -14.64 -10.64
CA LEU A 245 -0.42 -14.89 -9.60
C LEU A 245 0.09 -16.34 -9.75
N ALA A 246 1.32 -16.53 -10.20
CA ALA A 246 1.89 -17.84 -10.47
C ALA A 246 2.47 -18.49 -9.20
N ALA A 247 3.17 -17.70 -8.39
CA ALA A 247 3.77 -18.18 -7.14
C ALA A 247 3.87 -17.05 -6.12
N VAL A 248 3.84 -17.43 -4.84
CA VAL A 248 4.13 -16.58 -3.69
C VAL A 248 4.95 -17.42 -2.70
N SER A 249 6.08 -16.90 -2.23
CA SER A 249 6.91 -17.56 -1.23
C SER A 249 6.50 -17.17 0.19
N GLU A 250 6.82 -18.04 1.15
CA GLU A 250 6.80 -17.70 2.59
C GLU A 250 5.41 -17.28 3.12
N VAL A 251 4.35 -17.93 2.62
CA VAL A 251 2.98 -17.67 3.04
C VAL A 251 2.39 -18.86 3.80
N ASP A 252 1.89 -18.60 5.01
CA ASP A 252 1.12 -19.55 5.82
C ASP A 252 -0.40 -19.34 5.60
N GLY A 253 -0.87 -19.69 4.40
CA GLY A 253 -2.25 -19.43 3.97
C GLY A 253 -2.68 -20.24 2.76
N ASP A 254 -3.99 -20.50 2.65
CA ASP A 254 -4.56 -21.17 1.48
C ASP A 254 -4.86 -20.12 0.39
N LEU A 255 -3.94 -20.01 -0.56
CA LEU A 255 -4.05 -19.12 -1.71
C LEU A 255 -4.57 -19.82 -2.98
N SER A 256 -5.14 -21.03 -2.85
CA SER A 256 -5.66 -21.81 -4.00
C SER A 256 -6.73 -21.07 -4.79
N ASP A 257 -7.41 -20.11 -4.16
CA ASP A 257 -8.43 -19.28 -4.81
C ASP A 257 -7.88 -18.13 -5.67
N VAL A 258 -6.61 -17.77 -5.50
CA VAL A 258 -5.98 -16.64 -6.20
C VAL A 258 -4.85 -17.13 -7.12
N ILE A 259 -4.03 -18.07 -6.65
CA ILE A 259 -2.89 -18.59 -7.41
C ILE A 259 -3.37 -19.39 -8.64
N GLY A 260 -2.69 -19.21 -9.76
CA GLY A 260 -2.87 -19.98 -10.99
C GLY A 260 -4.06 -19.55 -11.87
N ARG A 261 -4.96 -18.69 -11.38
CA ARG A 261 -6.16 -18.24 -12.11
C ARG A 261 -5.86 -17.07 -13.04
N TRP A 262 -6.05 -17.29 -14.35
CA TRP A 262 -5.97 -16.23 -15.36
C TRP A 262 -7.14 -15.26 -15.23
N THR A 263 -6.84 -13.97 -15.18
CA THR A 263 -7.82 -12.89 -15.00
C THR A 263 -7.25 -11.57 -15.54
N THR A 264 -8.05 -10.51 -15.55
CA THR A 264 -7.59 -9.16 -15.91
C THR A 264 -6.76 -8.54 -14.77
N PRO A 265 -5.80 -7.63 -15.04
CA PRO A 265 -4.99 -6.95 -14.00
C PRO A 265 -5.79 -6.38 -12.83
N LEU A 266 -6.90 -5.67 -13.11
CA LEU A 266 -7.75 -5.07 -12.09
C LEU A 266 -8.38 -6.11 -11.14
N ARG A 267 -8.83 -7.24 -11.69
CA ARG A 267 -9.40 -8.34 -10.90
C ARG A 267 -8.33 -9.06 -10.09
N LEU A 268 -7.12 -9.23 -10.65
CA LEU A 268 -6.00 -9.79 -9.92
C LEU A 268 -5.65 -8.92 -8.71
N GLN A 269 -5.53 -7.60 -8.92
CA GLN A 269 -5.28 -6.63 -7.86
C GLN A 269 -6.32 -6.73 -6.73
N ALA A 270 -7.60 -6.74 -7.07
CA ALA A 270 -8.67 -6.87 -6.07
C ALA A 270 -8.61 -8.21 -5.32
N ALA A 271 -8.34 -9.32 -6.03
CA ALA A 271 -8.23 -10.64 -5.42
C ALA A 271 -7.02 -10.75 -4.47
N MET A 272 -5.87 -10.20 -4.87
CA MET A 272 -4.65 -10.17 -4.05
C MET A 272 -4.84 -9.31 -2.79
N LYS A 273 -5.42 -8.11 -2.93
CA LYS A 273 -5.75 -7.25 -1.78
C LYS A 273 -6.68 -7.95 -0.79
N LYS A 274 -7.70 -8.66 -1.28
CA LYS A 274 -8.67 -9.37 -0.44
C LYS A 274 -8.04 -10.46 0.44
N VAL A 275 -6.96 -11.09 -0.03
CA VAL A 275 -6.25 -12.13 0.75
C VAL A 275 -5.15 -11.56 1.65
N GLY A 276 -4.97 -10.24 1.68
CA GLY A 276 -3.94 -9.57 2.49
C GLY A 276 -2.61 -9.38 1.76
N LEU A 277 -2.52 -9.67 0.46
CA LEU A 277 -1.32 -9.48 -0.35
C LEU A 277 -1.41 -8.18 -1.16
N ASN A 278 -0.93 -7.07 -0.60
CA ASN A 278 -1.03 -5.77 -1.24
C ASN A 278 0.33 -5.22 -1.72
N VAL A 279 0.63 -5.41 -3.01
CA VAL A 279 1.78 -4.80 -3.72
C VAL A 279 1.33 -3.68 -4.68
N PHE A 280 0.22 -3.02 -4.37
CA PHE A 280 -0.37 -2.01 -5.23
C PHE A 280 -0.52 -0.70 -4.47
N PRO A 281 0.42 0.24 -4.67
CA PRO A 281 0.38 1.53 -3.99
C PRO A 281 -0.92 2.29 -4.28
N ALA A 282 -1.45 2.95 -3.26
CA ALA A 282 -2.46 3.98 -3.37
C ALA A 282 -1.83 5.33 -3.74
N GLU A 283 -2.65 6.33 -4.05
CA GLU A 283 -2.21 7.68 -4.45
C GLU A 283 -1.34 8.35 -3.38
N ASP A 284 -1.63 8.09 -2.10
CA ASP A 284 -0.96 8.67 -0.96
C ASP A 284 0.05 7.74 -0.28
N SER A 285 0.33 6.56 -0.84
CA SER A 285 1.29 5.59 -0.29
C SER A 285 2.68 6.18 -0.03
N GLY A 286 3.09 7.15 -0.85
CA GLY A 286 4.36 7.86 -0.68
C GLY A 286 4.49 8.66 0.63
N LYS A 287 3.41 8.85 1.39
CA LYS A 287 3.45 9.48 2.72
C LYS A 287 3.79 8.49 3.84
N TYR A 288 3.59 7.20 3.59
CA TYR A 288 3.71 6.13 4.58
C TYR A 288 4.99 5.29 4.37
N VAL A 289 5.57 5.38 3.18
CA VAL A 289 6.73 4.58 2.77
C VAL A 289 7.88 5.49 2.39
N SER A 290 9.10 5.13 2.79
CA SER A 290 10.30 5.80 2.32
C SER A 290 10.56 5.45 0.85
N ILE A 291 10.23 6.37 -0.05
CA ILE A 291 10.37 6.21 -1.50
C ILE A 291 11.12 7.39 -2.12
N ASN A 292 11.74 7.16 -3.29
CA ASN A 292 12.22 8.26 -4.13
C ASN A 292 11.11 8.64 -5.11
N LYS A 293 10.29 9.63 -4.74
CA LYS A 293 9.17 10.10 -5.58
C LYS A 293 9.69 10.49 -6.96
N LYS A 294 9.05 9.98 -8.01
CA LYS A 294 9.35 10.32 -9.41
C LYS A 294 8.35 11.29 -9.99
N ASN A 295 8.75 11.97 -11.05
CA ASN A 295 7.84 12.69 -11.93
C ASN A 295 6.85 11.70 -12.54
N GLU A 296 5.56 11.90 -12.28
CA GLU A 296 4.49 10.96 -12.67
C GLU A 296 4.39 10.80 -14.18
N ALA A 297 4.59 11.89 -14.94
CA ALA A 297 4.58 11.84 -16.40
C ALA A 297 5.81 11.10 -16.95
N ALA A 298 6.97 11.26 -16.31
CA ALA A 298 8.18 10.53 -16.68
C ALA A 298 8.05 9.04 -16.37
N GLU A 299 7.48 8.68 -15.22
CA GLU A 299 7.21 7.30 -14.81
C GLU A 299 6.20 6.61 -15.74
N ASP A 300 5.09 7.27 -16.06
CA ASP A 300 4.10 6.77 -17.02
C ASP A 300 4.70 6.57 -18.43
N ALA A 301 5.53 7.51 -18.89
CA ALA A 301 6.24 7.37 -20.16
C ALA A 301 7.22 6.19 -20.13
N ALA A 302 7.95 5.98 -19.03
CA ALA A 302 8.83 4.83 -18.85
C ALA A 302 8.05 3.51 -18.93
N TYR A 303 6.88 3.42 -18.29
CA TYR A 303 6.04 2.21 -18.36
C TYR A 303 5.53 1.90 -19.75
N LYS A 304 5.17 2.91 -20.54
CA LYS A 304 4.78 2.73 -21.95
C LYS A 304 5.93 2.19 -22.79
N GLU A 305 7.15 2.72 -22.60
CA GLU A 305 8.34 2.22 -23.29
C GLU A 305 8.71 0.81 -22.83
N MET A 306 8.64 0.52 -21.53
CA MET A 306 8.87 -0.83 -20.97
C MET A 306 7.87 -1.82 -21.54
N ALA A 307 6.58 -1.48 -21.58
CA ALA A 307 5.55 -2.35 -22.15
C ALA A 307 5.81 -2.62 -23.64
N LEU A 308 6.13 -1.59 -24.42
CA LEU A 308 6.47 -1.70 -25.84
C LEU A 308 7.65 -2.65 -26.08
N LEU A 309 8.67 -2.60 -25.23
CA LEU A 309 9.92 -3.34 -25.37
C LEU A 309 9.91 -4.71 -24.68
N CYS A 310 8.98 -4.96 -23.76
CA CYS A 310 8.86 -6.19 -22.98
C CYS A 310 8.93 -7.49 -23.80
N PRO A 311 8.34 -7.62 -25.02
CA PRO A 311 8.41 -8.86 -25.80
C PRO A 311 9.84 -9.35 -26.09
N SER A 312 10.81 -8.43 -26.11
CA SER A 312 12.21 -8.73 -26.43
C SER A 312 13.17 -8.40 -25.31
N PHE A 313 12.79 -7.57 -24.34
CA PHE A 313 13.71 -7.04 -23.32
C PHE A 313 13.21 -7.34 -21.91
N SER A 314 14.15 -7.72 -21.03
CA SER A 314 13.91 -7.76 -19.60
C SER A 314 14.27 -6.43 -18.95
N PHE A 315 13.53 -6.07 -17.91
CA PHE A 315 13.75 -4.89 -17.08
C PHE A 315 13.91 -5.30 -15.62
N ALA A 316 14.75 -4.61 -14.87
CA ALA A 316 14.88 -4.87 -13.44
C ALA A 316 15.26 -3.62 -12.65
N TRP A 317 15.02 -3.68 -11.34
CA TRP A 317 15.42 -2.64 -10.39
C TRP A 317 16.92 -2.35 -10.46
N SER A 318 17.27 -1.08 -10.20
CA SER A 318 18.65 -0.62 -10.04
C SER A 318 18.81 0.07 -8.69
N LYS A 319 19.94 -0.19 -8.00
CA LYS A 319 20.25 0.47 -6.71
C LYS A 319 20.38 1.99 -6.87
N TRP A 320 20.73 2.46 -8.06
CA TRP A 320 20.90 3.88 -8.37
C TRP A 320 19.57 4.63 -8.52
N ASN A 321 18.45 3.92 -8.73
CA ASN A 321 17.14 4.54 -8.87
C ASN A 321 16.65 5.20 -7.57
N GLN A 322 17.06 4.64 -6.43
CA GLN A 322 16.67 5.12 -5.11
C GLN A 322 17.26 6.50 -4.78
N SER A 323 18.37 6.88 -5.40
CA SER A 323 19.09 8.14 -5.09
C SER A 323 19.19 9.12 -6.26
N CYS A 324 18.63 8.81 -7.44
CA CYS A 324 18.74 9.67 -8.63
C CYS A 324 17.79 10.89 -8.66
N GLY A 325 17.03 11.12 -7.58
CA GLY A 325 16.09 12.24 -7.46
C GLY A 325 14.78 12.09 -8.25
N TYR A 326 14.02 13.19 -8.31
CA TYR A 326 12.64 13.24 -8.81
C TYR A 326 12.51 13.16 -10.35
N GLU A 327 13.42 13.81 -11.06
CA GLU A 327 13.36 13.97 -12.52
C GLU A 327 14.03 12.84 -13.31
N ARG A 328 14.59 11.84 -12.61
CA ARG A 328 15.38 10.78 -13.23
C ARG A 328 14.88 9.42 -12.83
N ILE A 329 14.98 8.50 -13.78
CA ILE A 329 14.64 7.09 -13.60
C ILE A 329 15.82 6.28 -14.08
N ILE A 330 16.28 5.34 -13.26
CA ILE A 330 17.38 4.43 -13.62
C ILE A 330 16.88 3.00 -13.49
N MET A 331 17.13 2.18 -14.51
CA MET A 331 16.75 0.78 -14.48
C MET A 331 17.76 -0.08 -15.25
N LYS A 332 17.78 -1.37 -14.93
CA LYS A 332 18.55 -2.36 -15.68
C LYS A 332 17.72 -2.84 -16.85
N VAL A 333 18.36 -2.98 -18.01
CA VAL A 333 17.76 -3.52 -19.22
C VAL A 333 18.70 -4.55 -19.85
N ARG A 334 18.13 -5.65 -20.36
CA ARG A 334 18.85 -6.65 -21.16
C ARG A 334 17.95 -7.20 -22.26
N GLU A 335 18.54 -7.72 -23.32
CA GLU A 335 17.81 -8.44 -24.36
C GLU A 335 17.53 -9.88 -23.93
N GLY A 336 16.27 -10.31 -24.06
CA GLY A 336 15.79 -11.63 -23.69
C GLY A 336 16.09 -11.99 -22.23
N SER A 337 16.49 -13.24 -22.01
CA SER A 337 16.93 -13.77 -20.72
C SER A 337 18.46 -13.91 -20.63
N GLY A 338 19.20 -13.09 -21.37
CA GLY A 338 20.67 -13.11 -21.37
C GLY A 338 21.29 -12.78 -20.00
N SER A 339 22.60 -12.94 -19.87
CA SER A 339 23.33 -12.66 -18.63
C SER A 339 23.60 -11.16 -18.41
N ASP A 340 23.71 -10.39 -19.49
CA ASP A 340 24.38 -9.10 -19.43
C ASP A 340 23.40 -7.94 -19.27
N TRP A 341 23.27 -7.48 -18.02
CA TRP A 341 22.50 -6.29 -17.69
C TRP A 341 23.25 -5.02 -18.04
N SER A 342 22.55 -4.05 -18.62
CA SER A 342 23.05 -2.69 -18.86
C SER A 342 22.17 -1.67 -18.17
N LEU A 343 22.77 -0.56 -17.73
CA LEU A 343 22.06 0.51 -17.04
C LEU A 343 21.60 1.60 -18.01
N TYR A 344 20.33 1.96 -17.90
CA TYR A 344 19.70 3.00 -18.69
C TYR A 344 19.13 4.06 -17.75
N MET A 345 19.34 5.32 -18.09
CA MET A 345 18.83 6.46 -17.34
C MET A 345 17.94 7.32 -18.23
N GLN A 346 16.74 7.61 -17.76
CA GLN A 346 15.87 8.65 -18.28
C GLN A 346 16.16 9.96 -17.52
N SER A 347 16.30 11.03 -18.28
CA SER A 347 16.29 12.42 -17.84
C SER A 347 15.12 13.15 -18.52
N PRO A 348 14.73 14.36 -18.10
CA PRO A 348 13.53 15.04 -18.60
C PRO A 348 13.43 15.19 -20.12
N GLN A 349 14.58 15.18 -20.82
CA GLN A 349 14.63 15.39 -22.27
C GLN A 349 15.22 14.21 -23.06
N ARG A 350 15.76 13.18 -22.38
CA ARG A 350 16.56 12.14 -23.06
C ARG A 350 16.74 10.86 -22.27
N TRP A 351 17.06 9.80 -22.99
CA TRP A 351 17.55 8.51 -22.52
C TRP A 351 19.05 8.37 -22.83
N GLN A 352 19.78 7.72 -21.92
CA GLN A 352 21.22 7.43 -22.06
C GLN A 352 21.61 6.10 -21.44
N ARG A 353 22.68 5.48 -21.97
CA ARG A 353 23.23 4.20 -21.50
C ARG A 353 24.37 4.58 -20.59
N LEU A 354 24.31 4.17 -19.34
CA LEU A 354 25.40 4.47 -18.43
C LEU A 354 26.58 3.55 -18.74
N GLY A 355 27.79 4.12 -18.72
CA GLY A 355 29.06 3.38 -18.73
C GLY A 355 29.34 2.65 -17.39
N LEU A 356 28.31 2.52 -16.55
CA LEU A 356 28.35 2.05 -15.17
C LEU A 356 27.81 0.62 -15.08
N SER A 357 28.30 -0.14 -14.10
CA SER A 357 27.70 -1.41 -13.70
C SER A 357 27.01 -1.31 -12.34
N GLU A 358 26.14 -2.26 -12.03
CA GLU A 358 25.55 -2.39 -10.67
C GLU A 358 26.60 -2.63 -9.58
N SER A 359 27.76 -3.20 -9.94
CA SER A 359 28.86 -3.43 -9.00
C SER A 359 29.74 -2.20 -8.75
N SER A 360 29.48 -1.07 -9.43
CA SER A 360 30.28 0.14 -9.27
C SER A 360 30.01 0.79 -7.90
N ASP A 361 31.05 1.38 -7.30
CA ASP A 361 30.97 1.99 -5.97
C ASP A 361 30.46 3.44 -6.03
N VAL A 362 30.79 4.15 -7.11
CA VAL A 362 30.46 5.57 -7.28
C VAL A 362 29.52 5.75 -8.46
N PHE A 363 28.49 6.56 -8.28
CA PHE A 363 27.57 6.91 -9.36
C PHE A 363 28.28 7.75 -10.42
N SER A 364 28.11 7.40 -11.69
CA SER A 364 28.60 8.17 -12.83
C SER A 364 27.52 8.27 -13.90
N GLU A 365 27.32 9.49 -14.40
CA GLU A 365 26.43 9.77 -15.53
C GLU A 365 27.15 9.66 -16.89
N GLU A 366 28.38 9.16 -16.90
CA GLU A 366 29.15 8.97 -18.13
C GLU A 366 28.44 8.02 -19.09
N LEU A 367 28.42 8.42 -20.35
CA LEU A 367 27.81 7.67 -21.43
C LEU A 367 28.65 6.44 -21.74
N TYR A 368 27.98 5.30 -21.96
CA TYR A 368 28.64 4.09 -22.42
C TYR A 368 29.42 4.37 -23.72
N PRO A 369 30.68 3.92 -23.86
CA PRO A 369 31.49 4.21 -25.03
C PRO A 369 30.79 3.80 -26.34
N GLY A 370 30.60 4.77 -27.24
CA GLY A 370 29.93 4.54 -28.53
C GLY A 370 28.39 4.56 -28.48
N SER A 371 27.78 4.81 -27.33
CA SER A 371 26.34 5.12 -27.23
C SER A 371 26.09 6.61 -27.54
N ALA A 372 24.85 6.96 -27.87
CA ALA A 372 24.38 8.35 -28.01
C ALA A 372 23.18 8.65 -27.08
N PHE A 373 22.75 9.91 -27.07
CA PHE A 373 21.50 10.33 -26.41
C PHE A 373 20.32 10.16 -27.37
N HIS A 374 19.18 9.71 -26.85
CA HIS A 374 17.94 9.58 -27.63
C HIS A 374 16.75 10.16 -26.89
N SER A 375 15.68 10.51 -27.61
CA SER A 375 14.44 10.98 -27.01
C SER A 375 13.63 9.87 -26.34
N THR A 376 13.74 8.63 -26.84
CA THR A 376 13.00 7.47 -26.29
C THR A 376 13.92 6.28 -26.07
N LEU A 377 13.51 5.39 -25.16
CA LEU A 377 14.25 4.16 -24.88
C LEU A 377 14.25 3.21 -26.08
N TYR A 378 13.14 3.14 -26.82
CA TYR A 378 13.05 2.36 -28.05
C TYR A 378 14.17 2.68 -29.05
N HIS A 379 14.38 3.96 -29.37
CA HIS A 379 15.40 4.37 -30.34
C HIS A 379 16.81 4.05 -29.85
N MET A 380 17.01 4.18 -28.55
CA MET A 380 18.29 3.95 -27.91
C MET A 380 18.70 2.47 -27.90
N ILE A 381 17.76 1.59 -27.56
CA ILE A 381 18.00 0.14 -27.53
C ILE A 381 18.18 -0.40 -28.95
N ARG A 382 17.50 0.19 -29.94
CA ARG A 382 17.58 -0.23 -31.33
C ARG A 382 19.01 -0.21 -31.88
N ASP A 383 19.86 0.71 -31.42
CA ASP A 383 21.26 0.82 -31.85
C ASP A 383 22.14 -0.32 -31.33
N HIS A 384 21.67 -1.07 -30.32
CA HIS A 384 22.43 -2.12 -29.64
C HIS A 384 21.74 -3.49 -29.61
N CYS A 385 20.55 -3.61 -30.21
CA CYS A 385 19.77 -4.85 -30.19
C CYS A 385 20.15 -5.81 -31.32
N SER A 386 19.85 -7.10 -31.14
CA SER A 386 19.96 -8.10 -32.20
C SER A 386 18.96 -7.86 -33.33
N ALA A 387 19.19 -8.49 -34.49
CA ALA A 387 18.26 -8.42 -35.62
C ALA A 387 16.90 -9.08 -35.33
N GLU A 388 16.81 -9.98 -34.33
CA GLU A 388 15.56 -10.65 -33.96
C GLU A 388 14.65 -9.77 -33.10
N ALA A 389 15.24 -8.88 -32.28
CA ALA A 389 14.47 -8.10 -31.32
C ALA A 389 13.39 -7.25 -31.99
N PRO A 390 13.68 -6.47 -33.05
CA PRO A 390 12.67 -5.65 -33.71
C PRO A 390 11.54 -6.47 -34.34
N GLU A 391 11.82 -7.67 -34.86
CA GLU A 391 10.79 -8.53 -35.44
C GLU A 391 9.84 -9.09 -34.37
N ARG A 392 10.34 -9.40 -33.17
CA ARG A 392 9.50 -9.77 -32.02
C ARG A 392 8.63 -8.60 -31.57
N LEU A 393 9.18 -7.39 -31.48
CA LEU A 393 8.42 -6.20 -31.11
C LEU A 393 7.26 -5.93 -32.08
N ARG A 394 7.45 -6.15 -33.39
CA ARG A 394 6.38 -5.98 -34.39
C ARG A 394 5.28 -7.04 -34.33
N ARG A 395 5.58 -8.23 -33.80
CA ARG A 395 4.61 -9.34 -33.68
C ARG A 395 3.80 -9.28 -32.39
N ALA A 396 4.24 -8.48 -31.41
CA ALA A 396 3.57 -8.35 -30.13
C ALA A 396 2.16 -7.75 -30.28
N HIS A 397 1.20 -8.36 -29.58
CA HIS A 397 -0.19 -7.96 -29.63
C HIS A 397 -0.45 -6.77 -28.69
N HIS A 398 -1.23 -5.79 -29.14
CA HIS A 398 -1.46 -4.56 -28.36
C HIS A 398 -2.14 -4.81 -27.00
N LEU A 399 -2.96 -5.86 -26.87
CA LEU A 399 -3.56 -6.24 -25.58
C LEU A 399 -2.54 -6.76 -24.56
N PHE A 400 -1.48 -7.41 -25.05
CA PHE A 400 -0.37 -7.81 -24.20
C PHE A 400 0.40 -6.59 -23.69
N LEU A 401 0.68 -5.63 -24.57
CA LEU A 401 1.31 -4.37 -24.18
C LEU A 401 0.46 -3.62 -23.14
N ASP A 402 -0.86 -3.57 -23.33
CA ASP A 402 -1.79 -2.94 -22.39
C ASP A 402 -1.84 -3.67 -21.04
N CYS A 403 -1.79 -5.00 -21.02
CA CYS A 403 -1.73 -5.79 -19.78
C CYS A 403 -0.42 -5.55 -19.01
N VAL A 404 0.72 -5.52 -19.70
CA VAL A 404 2.03 -5.20 -19.10
C VAL A 404 2.02 -3.79 -18.53
N TYR A 405 1.59 -2.80 -19.32
CA TYR A 405 1.47 -1.40 -18.89
C TYR A 405 0.55 -1.25 -17.68
N SER A 406 -0.61 -1.90 -17.69
CA SER A 406 -1.58 -1.87 -16.59
C SER A 406 -0.98 -2.42 -15.30
N LEU A 407 -0.23 -3.52 -15.35
CA LEU A 407 0.42 -4.09 -14.17
C LEU A 407 1.56 -3.23 -13.65
N LEU A 408 2.39 -2.66 -14.54
CA LEU A 408 3.47 -1.74 -14.15
C LEU A 408 2.89 -0.48 -13.52
N SER A 409 1.81 0.07 -14.09
CA SER A 409 1.13 1.25 -13.55
C SER A 409 0.45 0.97 -12.21
N ALA A 410 -0.08 -0.24 -12.02
CA ALA A 410 -0.72 -0.63 -10.75
C ALA A 410 0.29 -0.94 -9.64
N THR A 411 1.47 -1.47 -9.97
CA THR A 411 2.51 -1.83 -8.99
C THR A 411 3.52 -0.69 -8.75
N ARG A 412 3.62 0.27 -9.67
CA ARG A 412 4.55 1.43 -9.68
C ARG A 412 5.97 1.11 -9.20
N PRO A 413 6.65 0.11 -9.80
CA PRO A 413 7.94 -0.38 -9.33
C PRO A 413 9.09 0.62 -9.50
N LEU A 414 8.93 1.72 -10.26
CA LEU A 414 10.00 2.71 -10.46
C LEU A 414 10.05 3.73 -9.33
N THR A 415 8.91 3.99 -8.67
CA THR A 415 8.83 4.87 -7.50
C THR A 415 8.97 4.09 -6.20
N HIS A 416 8.41 2.88 -6.13
CA HIS A 416 8.29 2.11 -4.88
C HIS A 416 9.40 1.06 -4.68
N SER A 417 10.55 1.18 -5.36
CA SER A 417 11.73 0.29 -5.23
C SER A 417 13.01 1.04 -4.95
#